data_AF-A0A843EWB2-F1
#
_entry.id   AF-A0A843EWB2-F1
#
_cell.length_a   1.000
_cell.length_b   1.000
_cell.length_c   1.000
_cell.angle_alpha   90.00
_cell.angle_beta   90.00
_cell.angle_gamma   90.00
#
_symmetry.space_group_name_H-M   'P 1'
#
loop_
_entity.id
_entity.type
_entity.pdbx_description
1 polymer ?
#
loop_
_entity_poly.entity_id
_entity_poly.type
_entity_poly.pdbx_seq_one_letter_code
_entity_poly.pdbx_strand_id
1 'polypeptide(L)'
;MNDYDRAAERVDKKIKFYNELKAYVVVNAVLAIINFFVSPFFWWVLFPVFFWGIGILVDFFKAFIFVDNYSEEYRKRKITEEMEKMKL
;
A
#
# COMPACT_ATOMS: atom_id res chain seq x y z
N MET A 1 15.33 17.20 8.35
CA MET A 1 15.15 15.86 7.76
C MET A 1 16.29 15.68 6.78
N ASN A 2 17.24 14.81 7.08
CA ASN A 2 18.42 14.61 6.22
C ASN A 2 17.97 13.83 4.97
N ASP A 3 18.68 13.95 3.84
CA ASP A 3 18.32 13.23 2.60
C ASP A 3 18.29 11.70 2.81
N TYR A 4 19.07 11.22 3.78
CA TYR A 4 19.07 9.85 4.26
C TYR A 4 17.71 9.39 4.83
N ASP A 5 17.03 10.22 5.62
CA ASP A 5 15.75 9.85 6.25
C ASP A 5 14.65 9.70 5.19
N ARG A 6 14.66 10.57 4.16
CA ARG A 6 13.75 10.47 3.01
C ARG A 6 14.02 9.22 2.18
N ALA A 7 15.29 8.86 2.00
CA ALA A 7 15.66 7.64 1.29
C ALA A 7 15.23 6.38 2.06
N ALA A 8 15.42 6.36 3.39
CA ALA A 8 15.00 5.25 4.25
C ALA A 8 13.47 5.05 4.23
N GLU A 9 12.69 6.13 4.34
CA GLU A 9 11.22 6.04 4.32
C GLU A 9 10.69 5.47 2.99
N ARG A 10 11.35 5.80 1.86
CA ARG A 10 11.04 5.23 0.54
C ARG A 10 11.29 3.73 0.48
N VAL A 11 12.35 3.25 1.14
CA VAL A 11 12.70 1.82 1.19
C VAL A 11 11.68 1.06 2.06
N ASP A 12 11.36 1.57 3.24
CA ASP A 12 10.40 0.93 4.15
C ASP A 12 9.00 0.78 3.53
N LYS A 13 8.51 1.80 2.82
CA LYS A 13 7.22 1.73 2.12
C LYS A 13 7.23 0.65 1.02
N LYS A 14 8.33 0.50 0.28
CA LYS A 14 8.47 -0.55 -0.72
C LYS A 14 8.52 -1.94 -0.07
N ILE A 15 9.27 -2.10 1.02
CA ILE A 15 9.33 -3.36 1.78
C ILE A 15 7.93 -3.75 2.27
N LYS A 16 7.19 -2.79 2.84
CA LYS A 16 5.82 -3.00 3.29
C LYS A 16 4.92 -3.47 2.14
N PHE A 17 4.97 -2.81 0.99
CA PHE A 17 4.22 -3.22 -0.21
C PHE A 17 4.59 -4.65 -0.65
N TYR A 18 5.87 -5.00 -0.68
CA TYR A 18 6.30 -6.36 -1.05
C TYR A 18 5.79 -7.43 -0.08
N ASN A 19 5.68 -7.12 1.21
CA ASN A 19 5.12 -8.06 2.19
C ASN A 19 3.62 -8.31 1.96
N GLU A 20 2.84 -7.25 1.72
CA GLU A 20 1.42 -7.36 1.37
C GLU A 20 1.24 -8.15 0.07
N LEU A 21 2.05 -7.88 -0.95
CA LEU A 21 2.03 -8.59 -2.23
C LEU A 21 2.38 -10.09 -2.06
N LYS A 22 3.39 -10.42 -1.25
CA LYS A 22 3.73 -11.81 -0.94
C LYS A 22 2.58 -12.52 -0.26
N ALA A 23 2.00 -11.92 0.78
CA ALA A 23 0.87 -12.50 1.49
C ALA A 23 -0.30 -12.74 0.53
N TYR A 24 -0.62 -11.77 -0.33
CA TYR A 24 -1.63 -11.90 -1.37
C TYR A 24 -1.38 -13.07 -2.31
N VAL A 25 -0.15 -13.20 -2.86
CA VAL A 25 0.18 -14.30 -3.79
C VAL A 25 0.08 -15.65 -3.09
N VAL A 26 0.64 -15.79 -1.89
CA VAL A 26 0.63 -17.06 -1.14
C VAL A 26 -0.78 -17.47 -0.77
N VAL A 27 -1.58 -16.56 -0.20
CA VAL A 27 -2.96 -16.84 0.20
C VAL A 27 -3.82 -17.20 -1.01
N ASN A 28 -3.75 -16.44 -2.10
CA ASN A 28 -4.53 -16.73 -3.30
C ASN A 28 -4.08 -18.03 -3.99
N ALA A 29 -2.79 -18.39 -3.95
CA ALA A 29 -2.33 -19.69 -4.44
C ALA A 29 -2.92 -20.84 -3.62
N VAL A 30 -2.93 -20.74 -2.29
CA VAL A 30 -3.55 -21.75 -1.42
C VAL A 30 -5.06 -21.83 -1.66
N LEU A 31 -5.74 -20.70 -1.80
CA LEU A 31 -7.17 -20.66 -2.14
C LEU A 31 -7.46 -21.29 -3.50
N ALA A 32 -6.65 -21.01 -4.52
CA ALA A 32 -6.78 -21.60 -5.85
C ALA A 32 -6.64 -23.12 -5.80
N ILE A 33 -5.68 -23.64 -5.02
CA ILE A 33 -5.52 -25.07 -4.78
C ILE A 33 -6.78 -25.65 -4.12
N ILE A 34 -7.27 -25.04 -3.04
CA ILE A 34 -8.50 -25.49 -2.35
C ILE A 34 -9.69 -25.50 -3.32
N ASN A 35 -9.85 -24.47 -4.15
CA ASN A 35 -10.93 -24.39 -5.13
C ASN A 35 -10.87 -25.50 -6.17
N PHE A 36 -9.68 -25.83 -6.65
CA PHE A 36 -9.48 -26.93 -7.58
C PHE A 36 -9.94 -28.28 -6.98
N PHE A 37 -9.70 -28.50 -5.68
CA PHE A 37 -10.09 -29.73 -5.00
C PHE A 37 -11.56 -29.77 -4.54
N VAL A 38 -12.14 -28.64 -4.11
CA VAL A 38 -13.48 -28.59 -3.52
C VAL A 38 -14.57 -28.36 -4.56
N SER A 39 -14.35 -27.42 -5.49
CA SER A 39 -15.37 -26.96 -6.44
C SER A 39 -14.75 -26.57 -7.78
N PRO A 40 -14.36 -27.55 -8.63
CA PRO A 40 -13.74 -27.26 -9.92
C PRO A 40 -14.64 -26.48 -10.89
N PHE A 41 -15.97 -26.54 -10.70
CA PHE A 41 -16.96 -25.84 -11.53
C PHE A 41 -17.33 -24.44 -11.05
N PHE A 42 -16.94 -24.03 -9.83
CA PHE A 42 -17.29 -22.72 -9.27
C PHE A 42 -16.06 -22.01 -8.71
N TRP A 43 -15.62 -20.96 -9.42
CA TRP A 43 -14.35 -20.27 -9.16
C TRP A 43 -14.53 -19.17 -8.10
N TRP A 44 -14.93 -19.56 -6.90
CA TRP A 44 -15.18 -18.60 -5.81
C TRP A 44 -13.94 -17.80 -5.41
N VAL A 45 -12.74 -18.28 -5.75
CA VAL A 45 -11.45 -17.61 -5.53
C VAL A 45 -11.34 -16.28 -6.28
N LEU A 46 -12.10 -16.07 -7.37
CA LEU A 46 -12.11 -14.79 -8.07
C LEU A 46 -12.58 -13.63 -7.19
N PHE A 47 -13.47 -13.88 -6.22
CA PHE A 47 -13.94 -12.83 -5.31
C PHE A 47 -12.82 -12.29 -4.40
N PRO A 48 -12.12 -13.10 -3.59
CA PRO A 48 -11.01 -12.60 -2.78
C PRO A 48 -9.89 -12.03 -3.65
N VAL A 49 -9.55 -12.66 -4.79
CA VAL A 49 -8.56 -12.10 -5.75
C VAL A 49 -8.97 -10.69 -6.19
N PHE A 50 -10.23 -10.49 -6.59
CA PHE A 50 -10.69 -9.20 -7.10
C PHE A 50 -10.74 -8.13 -6.00
N PHE A 51 -11.35 -8.43 -4.85
CA PHE A 51 -11.49 -7.48 -3.75
C PHE A 51 -10.15 -7.14 -3.08
N TRP A 52 -9.30 -8.14 -2.79
CA TRP A 52 -7.95 -7.87 -2.27
C TRP A 52 -7.02 -7.26 -3.32
N GLY A 53 -7.18 -7.63 -4.59
CA GLY A 53 -6.38 -7.08 -5.69
C GLY A 53 -6.54 -5.56 -5.79
N ILE A 54 -7.74 -5.03 -5.54
CA ILE A 54 -7.98 -3.58 -5.48
C ILE A 54 -7.20 -2.93 -4.33
N GLY A 55 -7.18 -3.55 -3.15
CA GLY A 55 -6.40 -3.05 -2.00
C GLY A 55 -4.90 -2.99 -2.30
N ILE A 56 -4.36 -4.05 -2.89
CA ILE A 56 -2.95 -4.14 -3.32
C ILE A 56 -2.64 -3.06 -4.37
N LEU A 57 -3.53 -2.83 -5.34
CA LEU A 57 -3.36 -1.76 -6.33
C LEU A 57 -3.31 -0.39 -5.66
N VAL A 58 -4.20 -0.10 -4.71
CA VAL A 58 -4.16 1.17 -3.97
C VAL A 58 -2.85 1.33 -3.21
N ASP A 59 -2.35 0.27 -2.57
CA ASP A 59 -1.08 0.31 -1.85
C ASP A 59 0.12 0.44 -2.80
N PHE A 60 0.05 -0.13 -4.00
CA PHE A 60 1.02 0.09 -5.08
C PHE A 60 1.05 1.57 -5.48
N PHE A 61 -0.11 2.17 -5.77
CA PHE A 61 -0.21 3.59 -6.09
C PHE A 61 0.37 4.46 -4.95
N LYS A 62 0.10 4.11 -3.70
CA LYS A 62 0.66 4.82 -2.54
C LYS A 62 2.19 4.69 -2.44
N ALA A 63 2.73 3.50 -2.67
CA ALA A 63 4.16 3.21 -2.53
C ALA A 63 5.00 3.74 -3.72
N PHE A 64 4.43 3.87 -4.92
CA PHE A 64 5.15 4.30 -6.11
C PHE A 64 4.83 5.72 -6.58
N ILE A 65 3.60 6.21 -6.40
CA ILE A 65 3.14 7.50 -6.95
C ILE A 65 2.95 8.56 -5.86
N PHE A 66 2.35 8.23 -4.72
CA PHE A 66 2.00 9.23 -3.70
C PHE A 66 3.06 9.50 -2.63
N VAL A 67 4.21 8.81 -2.63
CA VAL A 67 5.21 8.90 -1.56
C VAL A 67 5.75 10.33 -1.36
N ASP A 68 5.90 11.12 -2.42
CA ASP A 68 6.51 12.46 -2.34
C ASP A 68 5.47 13.59 -2.22
N ASN A 69 4.36 13.52 -2.95
CA ASN A 69 3.41 14.65 -3.00
C ASN A 69 2.57 14.79 -1.72
N TYR A 70 2.08 13.69 -1.15
CA TYR A 70 1.17 13.78 0.00
C TYR A 70 1.90 14.17 1.29
N SER A 71 3.13 13.66 1.48
CA SER A 71 3.93 13.98 2.67
C SER A 71 4.41 15.43 2.66
N GLU A 72 4.87 15.94 1.52
CA GLU A 72 5.34 17.32 1.38
C GLU A 72 4.20 18.33 1.48
N GLU A 73 3.04 18.07 0.84
CA GLU A 73 1.90 18.97 0.91
C GLU A 73 1.29 19.02 2.32
N TYR A 74 1.14 17.88 2.98
CA TYR A 74 0.70 17.81 4.37
C TYR A 74 1.68 18.53 5.32
N ARG A 75 3.00 18.37 5.10
CA ARG A 75 4.03 19.04 5.89
C ARG A 75 4.00 20.55 5.68
N LYS A 76 3.85 21.02 4.44
CA LYS A 76 3.71 22.45 4.12
C LYS A 76 2.51 23.05 4.83
N ARG A 77 1.34 22.39 4.78
CA ARG A 77 0.14 22.85 5.48
C ARG A 77 0.36 22.98 7.00
N LYS A 78 0.93 21.96 7.63
CA LYS A 78 1.23 21.97 9.08
C LYS A 78 2.19 23.10 9.48
N ILE A 79 3.22 23.35 8.66
CA ILE A 79 4.16 24.44 8.91
C ILE A 79 3.46 25.80 8.80
N THR A 80 2.60 25.98 7.80
CA THR A 80 1.80 27.22 7.66
C THR A 80 0.88 27.44 8.86
N GLU A 81 0.17 26.40 9.32
CA GLU A 81 -0.70 26.46 10.51
C GLU A 81 0.08 26.89 11.76
N GLU A 82 1.27 26.34 12.00
CA GLU A 82 2.10 26.73 13.15
C GLU A 82 2.69 28.14 13.00
N MET A 83 3.05 28.56 11.78
CA MET A 83 3.50 29.94 11.53
C MET A 83 2.38 30.97 11.74
N GLU A 84 1.14 30.65 11.40
CA GLU A 84 -0.01 31.53 11.67
C GLU A 84 -0.27 31.64 13.18
N LYS A 85 -0.18 30.52 13.93
CA LYS A 85 -0.32 30.54 15.40
C LYS A 85 0.74 31.36 16.10
N MET A 86 1.97 31.42 15.58
CA MET A 86 3.06 32.23 16.16
C MET A 86 2.96 33.72 15.81
N LYS A 87 2.16 34.07 14.79
CA LYS A 87 1.94 35.46 14.35
C LYS A 87 0.74 36.14 15.04
N LEU A 88 -0.07 35.37 15.78
CA LEU A 88 -1.16 35.84 16.64
C LEU A 88 -0.67 35.98 18.09
#